data_AF-A0A176YG21-F1
#
_entry.id   AF-A0A176YG21-F1
#
_cell.length_a   1.000
_cell.length_b   1.000
_cell.length_c   1.000
_cell.angle_alpha   90.00
_cell.angle_beta   90.00
_cell.angle_gamma   90.00
#
_symmetry.space_group_name_H-M   'P 1'
#
loop_
_entity.id
_entity.type
_entity.pdbx_description
1 polymer ?
#
loop_
_entity_poly.entity_id
_entity_poly.type
_entity_poly.pdbx_seq_one_letter_code
_entity_poly.pdbx_strand_id
1 'polypeptide(L)'
;MEDLVETVRVIARLFKTDKVFIIGSQSILLSWPDAPVVLRTSGEIDAYPENAKIWEIQQKELDPDDDPEASEEINALYGEGSQFHREHGFYIDGVDENTARLPEDWNKRAITKTVEVDGRNVLAVAPCPESLTEKGVSDLGRL
;
A
#
# COMPACT_ATOMS: atom_id res chain seq x y z
N MET A 1 9.47 -9.04 5.42
CA MET A 1 9.54 -9.41 3.98
C MET A 1 8.43 -10.38 3.63
N GLU A 2 8.20 -11.42 4.42
CA GLU A 2 7.04 -12.31 4.25
C GLU A 2 5.72 -11.52 4.33
N ASP A 3 5.60 -10.61 5.31
CA ASP A 3 4.40 -9.76 5.48
C ASP A 3 4.09 -8.93 4.23
N LEU A 4 5.08 -8.25 3.63
CA LEU A 4 4.89 -7.50 2.39
C LEU A 4 4.46 -8.39 1.22
N VAL A 5 5.04 -9.58 1.11
CA VAL A 5 4.68 -10.53 0.06
C VAL A 5 3.23 -10.98 0.25
N GLU A 6 2.81 -11.21 1.50
CA GLU A 6 1.44 -11.58 1.81
C GLU A 6 0.46 -10.43 1.59
N THR A 7 0.81 -9.19 1.96
CA THR A 7 0.05 -7.97 1.60
C THR A 7 -0.20 -7.91 0.09
N VAL A 8 0.84 -8.09 -0.72
CA VAL A 8 0.71 -8.05 -2.18
C VAL A 8 -0.22 -9.16 -2.67
N ARG A 9 -0.10 -10.37 -2.12
CA ARG A 9 -0.96 -11.51 -2.49
C ARG A 9 -2.43 -11.26 -2.19
N VAL A 10 -2.76 -10.85 -0.95
CA VAL A 10 -4.16 -10.70 -0.55
C VAL A 10 -4.84 -9.53 -1.27
N ILE A 11 -4.13 -8.41 -1.46
CA ILE A 11 -4.64 -7.27 -2.25
C ILE A 11 -4.80 -7.67 -3.71
N ALA A 12 -3.80 -8.34 -4.29
CA ALA A 12 -3.88 -8.77 -5.68
C ALA A 12 -5.07 -9.71 -5.93
N ARG A 13 -5.36 -10.62 -5.00
CA ARG A 13 -6.53 -11.51 -5.09
C ARG A 13 -7.84 -10.74 -4.96
N LEU A 14 -7.95 -9.88 -3.95
CA LEU A 14 -9.17 -9.10 -3.66
C LEU A 14 -9.56 -8.23 -4.85
N PHE A 15 -8.62 -7.43 -5.36
CA PHE A 15 -8.89 -6.44 -6.41
C PHE A 15 -8.60 -6.95 -7.82
N LYS A 16 -8.11 -8.20 -7.96
CA LYS A 16 -7.67 -8.79 -9.24
C LYS A 16 -6.63 -7.94 -9.96
N THR A 17 -5.84 -7.15 -9.22
CA THR A 17 -4.81 -6.26 -9.78
C THR A 17 -3.51 -6.98 -10.06
N ASP A 18 -2.74 -6.50 -11.05
CA ASP A 18 -1.35 -6.93 -11.30
C ASP A 18 -0.32 -5.95 -10.69
N LYS A 19 -0.78 -4.91 -9.98
CA LYS A 19 0.10 -3.93 -9.33
C LYS A 19 -0.47 -3.46 -7.99
N VAL A 20 0.39 -3.49 -6.98
CA VAL A 20 0.09 -3.05 -5.61
C VAL A 20 1.13 -2.03 -5.19
N PHE A 21 0.64 -0.90 -4.68
CA PHE A 21 1.47 0.16 -4.12
C PHE A 21 1.57 -0.03 -2.61
N ILE A 22 2.78 0.13 -2.08
CA ILE A 22 3.07 0.06 -0.66
C ILE A 22 3.75 1.38 -0.28
N ILE A 23 3.14 2.12 0.63
CA ILE A 23 3.61 3.44 1.06
C ILE A 23 4.00 3.43 2.53
N GLY A 24 4.35 4.60 3.07
CA GLY A 24 4.67 4.74 4.48
C GLY A 24 5.95 4.05 4.92
N SER A 25 6.08 3.82 6.23
CA SER A 25 7.34 3.41 6.87
C SER A 25 7.82 2.02 6.44
N GLN A 26 6.91 1.11 6.13
CA GLN A 26 7.24 -0.27 5.75
C GLN A 26 7.63 -0.43 4.28
N SER A 27 7.43 0.60 3.45
CA SER A 27 7.86 0.61 2.04
C SER A 27 9.39 0.42 1.88
N ILE A 28 10.19 0.83 2.88
CA ILE A 28 11.65 0.64 2.90
C ILE A 28 12.07 -0.83 2.80
N LEU A 29 11.23 -1.75 3.26
CA LEU A 29 11.52 -3.19 3.25
C LEU A 29 11.51 -3.78 1.82
N LEU A 30 10.93 -3.08 0.83
CA LEU A 30 11.07 -3.49 -0.58
C LEU A 30 12.53 -3.32 -1.05
N SER A 31 13.21 -2.28 -0.58
CA SER A 31 14.59 -1.93 -0.94
C SER A 31 15.63 -2.60 -0.03
N TRP A 32 15.28 -2.80 1.24
CA TRP A 32 16.18 -3.33 2.25
C TRP A 32 15.48 -4.43 3.08
N PRO A 33 15.48 -5.67 2.58
CA PRO A 33 14.81 -6.81 3.23
C PRO A 33 15.25 -7.03 4.69
N ASP A 34 16.53 -6.76 4.96
CA ASP A 34 17.19 -6.93 6.25
C ASP A 34 17.20 -5.65 7.10
N ALA A 35 16.32 -4.69 6.81
CA ALA A 35 16.26 -3.45 7.58
C ALA A 35 16.15 -3.75 9.10
N PRO A 36 16.85 -2.99 9.97
CA PRO A 36 16.84 -3.21 11.40
C PRO A 36 15.42 -3.35 11.96
N VAL A 37 15.24 -4.22 12.97
CA VAL A 37 13.92 -4.45 13.62
C VAL A 37 13.27 -3.15 14.10
N VAL A 38 14.07 -2.17 14.52
CA VAL A 38 13.56 -0.84 14.95
C VAL A 38 12.85 -0.07 13.83
N LEU A 39 13.11 -0.38 12.57
CA LEU A 39 12.41 0.18 11.40
C LEU A 39 11.18 -0.65 10.98
N ARG A 40 10.98 -1.82 11.63
CA ARG A 40 9.88 -2.77 11.41
C ARG A 40 8.91 -2.79 12.59
N THR A 41 8.84 -1.69 13.35
CA THR A 41 8.05 -1.64 14.59
C THR A 41 6.57 -1.32 14.35
N SER A 42 6.18 -0.89 13.15
CA SER A 42 4.75 -0.74 12.85
C SER A 42 4.14 -2.12 12.63
N GLY A 43 2.99 -2.36 13.26
CA GLY A 43 2.16 -3.54 13.01
C GLY A 43 1.37 -3.44 11.70
N GLU A 44 1.49 -2.34 10.98
CA GLU A 44 0.72 -2.03 9.78
C GLU A 44 1.57 -2.00 8.51
N ILE A 45 0.93 -2.30 7.39
CA ILE A 45 1.45 -2.08 6.04
C ILE A 45 0.43 -1.25 5.27
N ASP A 46 0.80 -0.02 4.91
CA ASP A 46 -0.04 0.89 4.12
C ASP A 46 -0.01 0.48 2.65
N ALA A 47 -1.15 0.07 2.09
CA ALA A 47 -1.17 -0.42 0.71
C ALA A 47 -2.49 -0.17 -0.04
N TYR A 48 -2.37 -0.06 -1.36
CA TYR A 48 -3.51 0.11 -2.26
C TYR A 48 -3.27 -0.51 -3.65
N PRO A 49 -4.32 -1.00 -4.33
CA PRO A 49 -4.21 -1.58 -5.66
C PRO A 49 -4.19 -0.49 -6.75
N GLU A 50 -3.48 -0.72 -7.87
CA GLU A 50 -3.48 0.23 -9.00
C GLU A 50 -4.88 0.51 -9.56
N ASN A 51 -5.77 -0.47 -9.52
CA ASN A 51 -7.11 -0.37 -10.08
C ASN A 51 -8.18 0.04 -9.04
N ALA A 52 -7.79 0.62 -7.89
CA ALA A 52 -8.72 1.06 -6.83
C ALA A 52 -9.92 1.83 -7.39
N LYS A 53 -9.68 2.90 -8.16
CA LYS A 53 -10.75 3.72 -8.76
C LYS A 53 -11.64 2.96 -9.74
N ILE A 54 -11.08 2.01 -10.49
CA ILE A 54 -11.87 1.17 -11.40
C ILE A 54 -12.77 0.23 -10.58
N TRP A 55 -12.24 -0.34 -9.50
CA TRP A 55 -13.01 -1.20 -8.61
C TRP A 55 -14.16 -0.43 -7.93
N GLU A 56 -13.89 0.77 -7.41
CA GLU A 56 -14.90 1.64 -6.78
C GLU A 56 -16.04 1.96 -7.76
N ILE A 57 -15.72 2.36 -9.00
CA ILE A 57 -16.72 2.60 -10.05
C ILE A 57 -17.55 1.34 -10.32
N GLN A 58 -16.90 0.18 -10.44
CA GLN A 58 -17.60 -1.10 -10.70
C GLN A 58 -18.51 -1.51 -9.54
N GLN A 59 -18.10 -1.28 -8.28
CA GLN A 59 -18.96 -1.55 -7.12
C GLN A 59 -20.16 -0.60 -7.10
N LYS A 60 -19.95 0.68 -7.39
CA LYS A 60 -21.04 1.68 -7.47
C LYS A 60 -22.04 1.38 -8.60
N GLU A 61 -21.59 0.77 -9.69
CA GLU A 61 -22.47 0.29 -10.77
C GLU A 61 -23.32 -0.92 -10.34
N LEU A 62 -22.80 -1.76 -9.46
CA LEU A 62 -23.52 -2.93 -8.92
C LEU A 62 -24.53 -2.53 -7.84
N ASP A 63 -24.17 -1.59 -6.99
CA ASP A 63 -25.03 -1.01 -5.95
C ASP A 63 -24.92 0.53 -5.95
N PRO A 64 -25.84 1.23 -6.63
CA PRO A 64 -25.82 2.69 -6.72
C PRO A 64 -26.02 3.41 -5.38
N ASP A 65 -26.61 2.74 -4.39
CA ASP A 65 -26.87 3.30 -3.05
C ASP A 65 -25.66 3.14 -2.11
N ASP A 66 -24.71 2.27 -2.45
CA ASP A 66 -23.45 2.07 -1.70
C ASP A 66 -22.39 3.13 -2.06
N ASP A 67 -21.45 3.43 -1.17
CA ASP A 67 -20.32 4.35 -1.43
C ASP A 67 -19.00 3.61 -1.24
N PRO A 68 -18.58 2.81 -2.23
CA PRO A 68 -17.45 1.90 -2.07
C PRO A 68 -16.12 2.65 -2.07
N GLU A 69 -15.28 2.34 -1.10
CA GLU A 69 -13.90 2.80 -1.03
C GLU A 69 -12.96 1.59 -0.96
N ALA A 70 -11.97 1.51 -1.84
CA ALA A 70 -11.06 0.37 -1.86
C ALA A 70 -10.22 0.27 -0.56
N SER A 71 -9.88 1.42 0.04
CA SER A 71 -9.23 1.52 1.34
C SER A 71 -10.09 0.90 2.45
N GLU A 72 -11.37 1.22 2.50
CA GLU A 72 -12.28 0.70 3.53
C GLU A 72 -12.53 -0.80 3.37
N GLU A 73 -12.61 -1.31 2.14
CA GLU A 73 -12.70 -2.76 1.89
C GLU A 73 -11.44 -3.50 2.37
N ILE A 74 -10.25 -2.90 2.18
CA ILE A 74 -9.00 -3.44 2.74
C ILE A 74 -9.05 -3.43 4.27
N ASN A 75 -9.46 -2.32 4.87
CA ASN A 75 -9.55 -2.19 6.32
C ASN A 75 -10.53 -3.19 6.93
N ALA A 76 -11.68 -3.40 6.28
CA ALA A 76 -12.69 -4.36 6.73
C ALA A 76 -12.16 -5.81 6.75
N LEU A 77 -11.37 -6.20 5.73
CA LEU A 77 -10.90 -7.58 5.56
C LEU A 77 -9.56 -7.86 6.25
N TYR A 78 -8.65 -6.87 6.22
CA TYR A 78 -7.24 -7.04 6.56
C TYR A 78 -6.71 -6.02 7.57
N GLY A 79 -7.53 -5.05 7.98
CA GLY A 79 -7.17 -3.99 8.92
C GLY A 79 -7.03 -4.46 10.38
N GLU A 80 -6.85 -3.50 11.28
CA GLU A 80 -6.67 -3.77 12.71
C GLU A 80 -7.87 -4.55 13.28
N GLY A 81 -7.61 -5.52 14.17
CA GLY A 81 -8.67 -6.37 14.72
C GLY A 81 -9.33 -7.35 13.74
N SER A 82 -8.95 -7.40 12.46
CA SER A 82 -9.46 -8.39 11.49
C SER A 82 -9.03 -9.82 11.84
N GLN A 83 -9.66 -10.81 11.20
CA GLN A 83 -9.19 -12.20 11.30
C GLN A 83 -7.78 -12.33 10.74
N PHE A 84 -7.51 -11.68 9.60
CA PHE A 84 -6.19 -11.62 9.00
C PHE A 84 -5.13 -11.14 9.99
N HIS A 85 -5.40 -10.04 10.70
CA HIS A 85 -4.50 -9.51 11.70
C HIS A 85 -4.21 -10.51 12.82
N ARG A 86 -5.24 -11.17 13.36
CA ARG A 86 -5.04 -12.20 14.40
C ARG A 86 -4.22 -13.39 13.93
N GLU A 87 -4.34 -13.77 12.66
CA GLU A 87 -3.67 -14.94 12.09
C GLU A 87 -2.22 -14.65 11.70
N HIS A 88 -1.93 -13.44 11.20
CA HIS A 88 -0.62 -13.10 10.65
C HIS A 88 0.23 -12.24 11.59
N GLY A 89 -0.37 -11.60 12.59
CA GLY A 89 0.33 -10.74 13.55
C GLY A 89 0.70 -9.35 13.03
N PHE A 90 0.22 -8.99 11.84
CA PHE A 90 0.27 -7.65 11.24
C PHE A 90 -1.05 -7.35 10.53
N TYR A 91 -1.36 -6.09 10.27
CA TYR A 91 -2.55 -5.68 9.52
C TYR A 91 -2.19 -4.82 8.31
N ILE A 92 -3.14 -4.65 7.40
CA ILE A 92 -3.00 -3.79 6.23
C ILE A 92 -3.88 -2.57 6.47
N ASP A 93 -3.28 -1.38 6.45
CA ASP A 93 -4.04 -0.13 6.40
C ASP A 93 -4.33 0.19 4.93
N GLY A 94 -5.62 0.21 4.60
CA GLY A 94 -6.09 0.58 3.29
C GLY A 94 -5.91 2.06 3.07
N VAL A 95 -5.11 2.41 2.07
CA VAL A 95 -4.81 3.80 1.72
C VAL A 95 -5.15 4.09 0.27
N ASP A 96 -4.90 5.30 -0.20
CA ASP A 96 -5.10 5.71 -1.59
C ASP A 96 -3.87 6.44 -2.17
N GLU A 97 -3.94 6.78 -3.45
CA GLU A 97 -2.88 7.52 -4.15
C GLU A 97 -2.61 8.93 -3.59
N ASN A 98 -3.50 9.47 -2.76
CA ASN A 98 -3.39 10.81 -2.19
C ASN A 98 -2.85 10.80 -0.75
N THR A 99 -2.76 9.61 -0.13
CA THR A 99 -2.39 9.43 1.27
C THR A 99 -0.95 9.89 1.53
N ALA A 100 -0.03 9.63 0.60
CA ALA A 100 1.33 10.16 0.64
C ALA A 100 1.49 11.33 -0.33
N ARG A 101 1.95 12.48 0.19
CA ARG A 101 2.44 13.58 -0.67
C ARG A 101 3.79 13.21 -1.24
N LEU A 102 3.79 12.67 -2.45
CA LEU A 102 4.99 12.28 -3.18
C LEU A 102 5.33 13.33 -4.26
N PRO A 103 6.61 13.56 -4.57
CA PRO A 103 7.02 14.40 -5.69
C PRO A 103 6.44 13.89 -7.01
N GLU A 104 6.13 14.76 -7.98
CA GLU A 104 5.49 14.37 -9.25
C GLU A 104 6.24 13.24 -10.00
N ASP A 105 7.56 13.15 -9.82
CA ASP A 105 8.43 12.18 -10.46
C ASP A 105 8.82 10.98 -9.57
N TRP A 106 8.17 10.80 -8.42
CA TRP A 106 8.51 9.75 -7.46
C TRP A 106 8.54 8.35 -8.09
N ASN A 107 7.64 8.11 -9.05
CA ASN A 107 7.49 6.85 -9.75
C ASN A 107 8.72 6.48 -10.61
N LYS A 108 9.49 7.48 -11.07
CA LYS A 108 10.73 7.25 -11.85
C LYS A 108 11.84 6.63 -11.01
N ARG A 109 11.77 6.83 -9.69
CA ARG A 109 12.71 6.30 -8.70
C ARG A 109 12.08 5.21 -7.84
N ALA A 110 10.89 4.75 -8.20
CA ALA A 110 10.18 3.76 -7.40
C ALA A 110 10.96 2.44 -7.38
N ILE A 111 10.91 1.82 -6.21
CA ILE A 111 11.49 0.50 -5.99
C ILE A 111 10.40 -0.51 -6.34
N THR A 112 10.75 -1.49 -7.16
CA THR A 112 9.80 -2.49 -7.63
C THR A 112 10.27 -3.89 -7.30
N LYS A 113 9.32 -4.76 -6.99
CA LYS A 113 9.55 -6.18 -6.76
C LYS A 113 8.42 -6.99 -7.37
N THR A 114 8.76 -8.06 -8.09
CA THR A 114 7.77 -9.01 -8.58
C THR A 114 7.44 -10.03 -7.51
N VAL A 115 6.14 -10.24 -7.29
CA VAL A 115 5.58 -11.24 -6.39
C VAL A 115 4.75 -12.21 -7.23
N GLU A 116 4.99 -13.51 -7.07
CA GLU A 116 4.17 -14.55 -7.68
C GLU A 116 2.89 -14.74 -6.85
N VAL A 117 1.75 -14.69 -7.54
CA VAL A 117 0.41 -14.84 -6.96
C VAL A 117 -0.40 -15.73 -7.90
N ASP A 118 -0.70 -16.96 -7.47
CA ASP A 118 -1.63 -17.89 -8.14
C ASP A 118 -1.31 -18.12 -9.64
N GLY A 119 -0.03 -18.19 -10.00
CA GLY A 119 0.49 -18.41 -11.35
C GLY A 119 0.73 -17.12 -12.15
N ARG A 120 0.48 -15.94 -11.59
CA ARG A 120 0.72 -14.64 -12.24
C ARG A 120 1.72 -13.77 -11.47
N ASN A 121 2.36 -12.86 -12.21
CA ASN A 121 3.32 -11.90 -11.66
C ASN A 121 2.61 -10.60 -11.30
N VAL A 122 2.68 -10.22 -10.02
CA VAL A 122 2.17 -8.95 -9.49
C VAL A 122 3.35 -8.04 -9.15
N LEU A 123 3.28 -6.78 -9.54
CA LEU A 123 4.30 -5.78 -9.27
C LEU A 123 4.00 -5.05 -7.95
N ALA A 124 4.85 -5.28 -6.94
CA ALA A 124 4.89 -4.45 -5.74
C ALA A 124 5.71 -3.18 -6.03
N VAL A 125 5.17 -2.01 -5.71
CA VAL A 125 5.79 -0.70 -5.96
C VAL A 125 5.86 0.09 -4.67
N ALA A 126 7.05 0.60 -4.32
CA ALA A 126 7.25 1.50 -3.20
C ALA A 126 7.93 2.81 -3.66
N PRO A 127 7.59 3.96 -3.07
CA PRO A 127 8.40 5.16 -3.22
C PRO A 127 9.84 4.92 -2.77
N CYS A 128 10.79 5.56 -3.46
CA CYS A 128 12.18 5.61 -3.00
C CYS A 128 12.23 6.27 -1.62
N PRO A 129 13.00 5.78 -0.63
CA PRO A 129 13.09 6.39 0.69
C PRO A 129 13.41 7.89 0.67
N GLU A 130 14.23 8.33 -0.29
CA GLU A 130 14.60 9.73 -0.50
C GLU A 130 13.40 10.59 -0.90
N SER A 131 12.42 10.01 -1.62
CA SER A 131 11.17 10.70 -2.00
C SER A 131 10.24 10.97 -0.82
N LEU A 132 10.43 10.28 0.31
CA LEU A 132 9.64 10.48 1.54
C LEU A 132 10.13 11.66 2.39
N THR A 133 11.32 12.20 2.10
CA THR A 133 11.95 13.29 2.88
C THR A 133 11.69 14.69 2.35
N GLU A 134 11.00 14.85 1.22
CA GLU A 134 10.59 16.14 0.67
C GLU A 134 9.38 16.72 1.43
N LYS A 135 9.45 16.75 2.77
CA LYS A 135 8.65 17.69 3.57
C LYS A 135 9.11 19.08 3.18
N GLY A 136 8.20 19.89 2.64
CA GLY A 136 8.43 21.29 2.30
C GLY A 136 9.09 22.07 3.45
N VAL A 137 10.39 22.25 3.36
CA VAL A 137 11.11 23.34 4.02
C VAL A 137 11.03 24.54 3.08
N SER A 138 9.84 25.12 2.94
CA SER A 138 9.67 26.39 2.22
C SER A 138 8.56 27.31 2.73
N ASP A 139 7.90 26.99 3.86
CA ASP A 139 6.88 27.87 4.47
C ASP A 139 7.22 28.36 5.90
N LEU A 140 8.51 28.38 6.26
CA LEU A 140 9.01 29.08 7.45
C LEU A 140 10.12 30.04 7.05
N GLY A 141 9.73 31.13 6.39
CA GLY A 141 10.68 32.12 5.91
C GLY A 141 10.07 33.46 5.54
N ARG A 142 9.01 33.90 6.22
CA ARG A 142 8.57 35.31 6.27
C ARG A 142 7.88 35.59 7.61
N LEU A 143 8.67 36.07 8.56
CA LEU A 143 8.26 37.04 9.58
C LEU A 143 9.23 38.21 9.50
#